data_AF-W8ZEC2-F1
#
_entry.id   AF-W8ZEC2-F1
#
_cell.length_a   1.000
_cell.length_b   1.000
_cell.length_c   1.000
_cell.angle_alpha   90.00
_cell.angle_beta   90.00
_cell.angle_gamma   90.00
#
_symmetry.space_group_name_H-M   'P 1'
#
loop_
_entity.id
_entity.type
_entity.pdbx_description
1 polymer ?
#
loop_
_entity_poly.entity_id
_entity_poly.type
_entity_poly.pdbx_seq_one_letter_code
_entity_poly.pdbx_strand_id
1 'polypeptide(L)'
;LVAGAVDPLQQALAGSEEQRVQGVRGGDDRGRHTTTHRELFRLPGGALLMDTPGMRELQLWDSEGSPDGHAGAFSDIEELASRCRYTDCTHSKREQGCAVKSALADGTLDAGRYENYLKTGRELARVARKEQSAARKTITPAENRLRNKQERRNAKKATSDWD
;
A
#
# COMPACT_ATOMS: atom_id res chain seq x y z
N LEU A 1 17.24 5.91 -34.05
CA LEU A 1 17.64 5.01 -32.96
C LEU A 1 17.79 5.86 -31.71
N VAL A 2 16.76 5.89 -30.86
CA VAL A 2 16.82 6.63 -29.59
C VAL A 2 17.61 5.75 -28.63
N ALA A 3 18.83 6.18 -28.28
CA ALA A 3 19.64 5.50 -27.27
C ALA A 3 19.06 5.80 -25.89
N GLY A 4 18.15 4.94 -25.42
CA GLY A 4 17.70 4.90 -24.03
C GLY A 4 18.79 4.35 -23.12
N ALA A 5 18.90 4.89 -21.90
CA ALA A 5 19.83 4.40 -20.90
C ALA A 5 19.33 3.06 -20.34
N VAL A 6 20.14 2.01 -20.50
CA VAL A 6 19.79 0.62 -20.19
C VAL A 6 20.12 0.26 -18.73
N ASP A 7 19.27 -0.52 -18.08
CA ASP A 7 19.49 -1.06 -16.73
C ASP A 7 20.71 -2.01 -16.71
N PRO A 8 21.67 -1.87 -15.77
CA PRO A 8 22.77 -2.81 -15.59
C PRO A 8 22.37 -4.29 -15.51
N LEU A 9 21.21 -4.61 -14.92
CA LEU A 9 20.71 -5.99 -14.85
C LEU A 9 20.29 -6.52 -16.22
N GLN A 10 19.64 -5.68 -17.03
CA GLN A 10 19.31 -6.02 -18.41
C GLN A 10 20.58 -6.30 -19.22
N GLN A 11 21.59 -5.46 -19.07
CA GLN A 11 22.87 -5.63 -19.78
C GLN A 11 23.52 -6.98 -19.43
N ALA A 12 23.60 -7.30 -18.13
CA ALA A 12 24.16 -8.56 -17.65
C ALA A 12 23.41 -9.78 -18.22
N LEU A 13 22.08 -9.72 -18.31
CA LEU A 13 21.26 -10.82 -18.83
C LEU A 13 21.30 -10.94 -20.37
N ALA A 14 21.53 -9.84 -21.08
CA ALA A 14 21.60 -9.82 -22.54
C ALA A 14 22.97 -10.28 -23.09
N GLY A 15 24.02 -10.28 -22.26
CA GLY A 15 25.37 -10.68 -22.65
C GLY A 15 26.05 -9.72 -23.63
N SER A 16 25.56 -8.48 -23.73
CA SER A 16 26.04 -7.46 -24.66
C SER A 16 26.83 -6.35 -23.94
N GLU A 17 28.12 -6.23 -24.24
CA GLU A 17 29.03 -5.27 -23.59
C GLU A 17 28.90 -3.81 -24.08
N GLU A 18 28.06 -3.51 -25.07
CA GLU A 18 28.18 -2.27 -25.86
C GLU A 18 27.14 -1.15 -25.57
N GLN A 19 26.56 -1.05 -24.37
CA GLN A 19 25.61 0.05 -24.08
C GLN A 19 25.98 0.87 -22.84
N ARG A 20 25.96 2.21 -23.02
CA ARG A 20 26.35 3.20 -22.00
C ARG A 20 25.34 3.19 -20.84
N VAL A 21 25.73 2.58 -19.72
CA VAL A 21 25.08 2.79 -18.42
C VAL A 21 25.41 4.20 -17.90
N GLN A 22 24.43 4.90 -17.32
CA GLN A 22 24.69 6.18 -16.67
C GLN A 22 25.22 5.95 -15.24
N GLY A 23 26.22 6.73 -14.83
CA GLY A 23 26.82 6.63 -13.50
C GLY A 23 25.84 6.96 -12.36
N VAL A 24 26.07 6.31 -11.21
CA VAL A 24 25.39 6.57 -9.94
C VAL A 24 25.76 7.97 -9.44
N ARG A 25 24.80 8.74 -8.90
CA ARG A 25 25.07 10.06 -8.32
C ARG A 25 25.75 9.84 -6.96
N GLY A 26 26.98 10.33 -6.78
CA GLY A 26 27.80 10.12 -5.58
C GLY A 26 27.34 10.88 -4.32
N GLY A 27 26.04 11.00 -4.08
CA GLY A 27 25.48 11.75 -2.94
C GLY A 27 24.33 11.06 -2.20
N ASP A 28 23.65 10.11 -2.84
CA ASP A 28 22.74 9.18 -2.15
C ASP A 28 22.91 7.80 -2.80
N ASP A 29 23.05 6.74 -2.00
CA ASP A 29 23.18 5.34 -2.44
C ASP A 29 21.90 4.79 -3.13
N ARG A 30 21.18 5.64 -3.87
CA ARG A 30 19.96 5.30 -4.59
C ARG A 30 20.27 5.18 -6.08
N GLY A 31 20.09 3.95 -6.59
CA GLY A 31 20.20 3.66 -8.01
C GLY A 31 19.29 4.60 -8.83
N ARG A 32 19.83 5.13 -9.92
CA ARG A 32 19.06 5.96 -10.86
C ARG A 32 18.24 5.01 -11.73
N HIS A 33 16.91 5.02 -11.58
CA HIS A 33 16.02 4.40 -12.55
C HIS A 33 16.18 5.11 -13.90
N THR A 34 16.91 4.49 -14.81
CA THR A 34 17.19 5.01 -16.15
C THR A 34 16.12 4.62 -17.18
N THR A 35 15.42 3.52 -16.93
CA THR A 35 14.31 3.03 -17.77
C THR A 35 13.08 3.93 -17.61
N THR A 36 12.69 4.65 -18.67
CA THR A 36 11.55 5.59 -18.67
C THR A 36 10.30 5.03 -19.35
N HIS A 37 10.40 3.91 -20.08
CA HIS A 37 9.29 3.25 -20.77
C HIS A 37 9.34 1.74 -20.56
N ARG A 38 8.20 1.05 -20.74
CA ARG A 38 8.14 -0.42 -20.65
C ARG A 38 8.70 -1.00 -21.95
N GLU A 39 9.70 -1.86 -21.85
CA GLU A 39 10.35 -2.49 -23.00
C GLU A 39 10.41 -4.01 -22.81
N LEU A 40 10.40 -4.75 -23.92
CA LEU A 40 10.43 -6.21 -23.93
C LEU A 40 11.61 -6.67 -24.79
N PHE A 41 12.53 -7.43 -24.19
CA PHE A 41 13.74 -7.91 -24.84
C PHE A 41 13.72 -9.43 -24.97
N ARG A 42 14.21 -9.95 -26.10
CA ARG A 42 14.48 -11.38 -26.28
C ARG A 42 15.91 -11.66 -25.83
N LEU A 43 16.08 -12.58 -24.89
CA LEU A 43 17.38 -13.00 -24.40
C LEU A 43 17.94 -14.18 -25.24
N PRO A 44 19.28 -14.31 -25.33
CA PRO A 44 19.91 -15.51 -25.88
C PRO A 44 19.47 -16.73 -25.04
N GLY A 45 18.70 -17.63 -25.64
CA GLY A 45 18.05 -18.75 -24.93
C GLY A 45 16.53 -18.75 -25.01
N GLY A 46 15.92 -17.73 -25.63
CA GLY A 46 14.49 -17.72 -25.95
C GLY A 46 13.58 -17.14 -24.86
N ALA A 47 14.15 -16.73 -23.71
CA ALA A 47 13.42 -16.01 -22.66
C ALA A 47 13.08 -14.57 -23.09
N LEU A 48 12.03 -14.01 -22.48
CA LEU A 48 11.63 -12.62 -22.66
C LEU A 48 11.85 -11.86 -21.35
N LEU A 49 12.61 -10.76 -21.41
CA LEU A 49 12.81 -9.83 -20.31
C LEU A 49 11.90 -8.63 -20.50
N MET A 50 10.98 -8.41 -19.56
CA MET A 50 10.14 -7.22 -19.53
C MET A 50 10.74 -6.23 -18.54
N ASP A 51 11.39 -5.19 -19.06
CA ASP A 51 11.88 -4.10 -18.23
C ASP A 51 10.76 -3.07 -18.05
N THR A 52 10.45 -2.74 -16.80
CA THR A 52 9.43 -1.76 -16.45
C THR A 52 10.09 -0.66 -15.63
N PRO A 53 9.82 0.63 -15.92
CA PRO A 53 10.27 1.72 -15.07
C PRO A 53 9.90 1.43 -13.62
N GLY A 54 10.86 1.59 -12.71
CA GLY A 54 10.63 1.41 -11.28
C GLY A 54 9.42 2.22 -10.82
N MET A 55 8.48 1.55 -10.14
CA MET A 55 7.30 2.20 -9.58
C MET A 55 7.75 3.14 -8.46
N ARG A 56 7.69 4.46 -8.69
CA ARG A 56 8.10 5.47 -7.68
C ARG A 56 7.10 5.60 -6.53
N GLU A 57 5.87 5.18 -6.75
CA GLU A 57 4.81 5.21 -5.76
C GLU A 57 3.85 4.07 -6.06
N LEU A 58 3.76 3.10 -5.15
CA LEU A 58 2.67 2.15 -5.09
C LEU A 58 1.56 2.80 -4.26
N GLN A 59 0.50 3.25 -4.91
CA GLN A 59 -0.73 3.56 -4.20
C GLN A 59 -1.26 2.21 -3.67
N LEU A 60 -1.36 2.06 -2.36
CA LEU A 60 -2.08 0.95 -1.76
C LEU A 60 -3.56 1.28 -1.94
N TRP A 61 -4.17 0.65 -2.95
CA TRP A 61 -5.62 0.74 -3.13
C TRP A 61 -6.25 -0.06 -1.99
N ASP A 62 -7.26 0.53 -1.37
CA ASP A 62 -7.99 -0.06 -0.24
C ASP A 62 -8.44 -1.46 -0.65
N SER A 63 -7.74 -2.48 -0.13
CA SER A 63 -8.08 -3.86 -0.39
C SER A 63 -9.30 -4.15 0.48
N GLU A 64 -10.49 -4.12 -0.11
CA GLU A 64 -11.71 -4.49 0.58
C GLU A 64 -11.52 -5.88 1.22
N GLY A 65 -11.41 -5.94 2.55
CA GLY A 65 -11.23 -7.21 3.27
C GLY A 65 -10.31 -7.18 4.50
N SER A 66 -9.47 -6.15 4.70
CA SER A 66 -8.68 -6.01 5.94
C SER A 66 -9.08 -4.74 6.69
N PRO A 67 -9.36 -4.81 8.01
CA PRO A 67 -9.70 -3.64 8.83
C PRO A 67 -8.67 -2.50 8.74
N ASP A 68 -7.43 -2.84 8.40
CA ASP A 68 -6.28 -1.93 8.35
C ASP A 68 -5.85 -1.55 6.91
N GLY A 69 -6.60 -1.96 5.88
CA GLY A 69 -6.45 -1.51 4.49
C GLY A 69 -5.22 -2.06 3.72
N HIS A 70 -4.55 -3.10 4.22
CA HIS A 70 -3.35 -3.67 3.61
C HIS A 70 -3.40 -5.21 3.45
N ALA A 71 -4.58 -5.74 3.11
CA ALA A 71 -4.88 -7.17 3.13
C ALA A 71 -3.78 -8.00 2.46
N GLY A 72 -3.25 -8.99 3.19
CA GLY A 72 -2.29 -9.96 2.67
C GLY A 72 -0.83 -9.48 2.60
N ALA A 73 -0.54 -8.19 2.75
CA ALA A 73 0.85 -7.71 2.81
C ALA A 73 1.52 -8.05 4.16
N PHE A 74 0.71 -8.22 5.21
CA PHE A 74 1.13 -8.49 6.59
C PHE A 74 0.31 -9.64 7.21
N SER A 75 0.05 -10.70 6.44
CA SER A 75 -0.74 -11.86 6.88
C SER A 75 -0.22 -12.53 8.16
N ASP A 76 1.09 -12.53 8.35
CA ASP A 76 1.77 -12.95 9.57
C ASP A 76 1.31 -12.15 10.81
N ILE A 77 1.17 -10.84 10.66
CA ILE A 77 0.71 -9.96 11.74
C ILE A 77 -0.81 -10.04 11.89
N GLU A 78 -1.57 -10.16 10.79
CA GLU A 78 -3.03 -10.33 10.82
C GLU A 78 -3.42 -11.62 11.55
N GLU A 79 -2.68 -12.73 11.34
CA GLU A 79 -2.91 -13.98 12.05
C GLU A 79 -2.64 -13.83 13.55
N LEU A 80 -1.56 -13.14 13.93
CA LEU A 80 -1.26 -12.83 15.33
C LEU A 80 -2.34 -11.92 15.94
N ALA A 81 -2.79 -10.90 15.21
CA ALA A 81 -3.81 -9.96 15.65
C ALA A 81 -5.15 -10.67 15.95
N SER A 82 -5.51 -11.71 15.19
CA SER A 82 -6.71 -12.51 15.45
C SER A 82 -6.72 -13.21 16.81
N ARG A 83 -5.54 -13.36 17.43
CA ARG A 83 -5.35 -13.99 18.75
C ARG A 83 -5.27 -12.97 19.88
N CYS A 84 -5.43 -11.68 19.59
CA CYS A 84 -5.48 -10.66 20.62
C CYS A 84 -6.71 -10.81 21.53
N ARG A 85 -6.56 -10.43 22.79
CA ARG A 85 -7.65 -10.43 23.77
C ARG A 85 -8.82 -9.54 23.37
N TYR A 86 -8.53 -8.44 22.68
CA TYR A 86 -9.50 -7.41 22.29
C TYR A 86 -9.60 -7.34 20.77
N THR A 87 -10.82 -7.19 20.26
CA THR A 87 -11.10 -7.07 18.82
C THR A 87 -10.73 -5.72 18.24
N ASP A 88 -10.60 -4.69 19.08
CA ASP A 88 -10.17 -3.32 18.75
C ASP A 88 -8.72 -3.04 19.17
N CYS A 89 -7.91 -4.11 19.33
CA CYS A 89 -6.51 -4.01 19.68
C CYS A 89 -5.75 -3.18 18.64
N THR A 90 -5.10 -2.10 19.06
CA THR A 90 -4.41 -1.20 18.11
C THR A 90 -3.00 -1.68 17.77
N HIS A 91 -2.51 -2.68 18.51
CA HIS A 91 -1.13 -3.20 18.51
C HIS A 91 -0.03 -2.16 18.75
N SER A 92 -0.37 -0.87 18.83
CA SER A 92 0.55 0.26 18.93
C SER A 92 0.94 0.56 20.38
N LYS A 93 -0.02 0.44 21.29
CA LYS A 93 0.15 0.67 22.74
C LYS A 93 0.46 -0.65 23.47
N ARG A 94 0.93 -0.54 24.71
CA ARG A 94 1.01 -1.70 25.62
C ARG A 94 -0.40 -2.03 26.10
N GLU A 95 -1.09 -2.84 25.32
CA GLU A 95 -2.39 -3.40 25.65
C GLU A 95 -2.19 -4.81 26.23
N GLN A 96 -2.90 -5.13 27.31
CA GLN A 96 -2.80 -6.45 27.93
C GLN A 96 -3.40 -7.52 27.00
N GLY A 97 -2.69 -8.64 26.80
CA GLY A 97 -3.16 -9.72 25.92
C GLY A 97 -3.04 -9.41 24.42
N CYS A 98 -2.14 -8.50 24.03
CA CYS A 98 -1.78 -8.30 22.62
C CYS A 98 -0.82 -9.41 22.16
N ALA A 99 -1.30 -10.29 21.29
CA ALA A 99 -0.52 -11.40 20.74
C ALA A 99 0.63 -10.91 19.85
N VAL A 100 0.44 -9.84 19.08
CA VAL A 100 1.50 -9.18 18.28
C VAL A 100 2.65 -8.69 19.17
N LYS A 101 2.33 -8.07 20.32
CA LYS A 101 3.35 -7.61 21.29
C LYS A 101 4.05 -8.76 21.99
N SER A 102 3.33 -9.86 22.23
CA SER A 102 3.91 -11.08 22.80
C SER A 102 4.91 -11.70 21.82
N ALA A 103 4.54 -11.78 20.54
CA ALA A 103 5.41 -12.25 19.46
C ALA A 103 6.66 -11.38 19.25
N LEU A 104 6.56 -10.07 19.49
CA LEU A 104 7.73 -9.19 19.51
C LEU A 104 8.63 -9.44 20.71
N ALA A 105 8.07 -9.78 21.86
CA ALA A 105 8.82 -10.00 23.09
C ALA A 105 9.54 -11.35 23.09
N ASP A 106 8.95 -12.38 22.48
CA ASP A 106 9.54 -13.71 22.33
C ASP A 106 10.39 -13.87 21.06
N GLY A 107 10.40 -12.86 20.18
CA GLY A 107 11.21 -12.82 18.96
C GLY A 107 10.63 -13.60 17.78
N THR A 108 9.40 -14.13 17.89
CA THR A 108 8.74 -14.79 16.75
C THR A 108 8.28 -13.80 15.68
N LEU A 109 8.12 -12.52 16.03
CA LEU A 109 7.88 -11.43 15.08
C LEU A 109 9.09 -10.49 15.05
N ASP A 110 9.59 -10.22 13.84
CA ASP A 110 10.66 -9.25 13.62
C ASP A 110 10.19 -7.80 13.93
N ALA A 111 11.05 -7.04 14.61
CA ALA A 111 10.76 -5.66 14.97
C ALA A 111 10.61 -4.75 13.74
N GLY A 112 11.45 -4.94 12.72
CA GLY A 112 11.37 -4.17 11.46
C GLY A 112 10.07 -4.45 10.70
N ARG A 113 9.63 -5.71 10.69
CA ARG A 113 8.33 -6.14 10.13
C ARG A 113 7.18 -5.41 10.80
N TYR A 114 7.15 -5.37 12.14
CA TYR A 114 6.13 -4.66 12.92
C TYR A 114 6.17 -3.13 12.71
N GLU A 115 7.36 -2.53 12.64
CA GLU A 115 7.50 -1.10 12.36
C GLU A 115 6.96 -0.73 10.97
N ASN A 116 7.24 -1.57 9.96
CA ASN A 116 6.71 -1.43 8.62
C ASN A 116 5.19 -1.53 8.61
N TYR A 117 4.60 -2.50 9.32
CA TYR A 117 3.15 -2.64 9.47
C TYR A 117 2.52 -1.35 10.01
N LEU A 118 3.02 -0.82 11.14
CA LEU A 118 2.50 0.41 11.70
C LEU A 118 2.68 1.62 10.79
N LYS A 119 3.81 1.69 10.07
CA LYS A 119 4.09 2.78 9.11
C LYS A 119 3.10 2.74 7.95
N THR A 120 2.87 1.58 7.36
CA THR A 120 1.91 1.37 6.28
C THR A 120 0.50 1.76 6.73
N GLY A 121 0.04 1.29 7.90
CA GLY A 121 -1.27 1.66 8.45
C GLY A 121 -1.45 3.18 8.65
N ARG A 122 -0.40 3.90 9.10
CA ARG A 122 -0.44 5.37 9.21
C ARG A 122 -0.57 6.06 7.85
N GLU A 123 0.15 5.59 6.84
CA GLU A 123 0.08 6.15 5.49
C GLU A 123 -1.29 5.92 4.86
N LEU A 124 -1.86 4.72 5.01
CA LEU A 124 -3.22 4.41 4.57
C LEU A 124 -4.26 5.31 5.22
N ALA A 125 -4.20 5.47 6.55
CA ALA A 125 -5.09 6.38 7.27
C ALA A 125 -4.92 7.85 6.84
N ARG A 126 -3.75 8.25 6.35
CA ARG A 126 -3.52 9.59 5.80
C ARG A 126 -4.15 9.74 4.41
N VAL A 127 -4.06 8.72 3.57
CA VAL A 127 -4.69 8.68 2.24
C VAL A 127 -6.21 8.72 2.39
N ALA A 128 -6.79 7.84 3.20
CA ALA A 128 -8.23 7.77 3.45
C ALA A 128 -8.81 9.11 3.96
N ARG A 129 -8.10 9.81 4.87
CA ARG A 129 -8.52 11.15 5.35
C ARG A 129 -8.52 12.20 4.24
N LYS A 130 -7.55 12.16 3.33
CA LYS A 130 -7.51 13.09 2.18
C LYS A 130 -8.66 12.81 1.22
N GLU A 131 -8.94 11.54 0.94
CA GLU A 131 -10.06 11.12 0.08
C GLU A 131 -11.42 11.51 0.68
N GLN A 132 -11.65 11.25 1.98
CA GLN A 132 -12.88 11.70 2.66
C GLN A 132 -13.04 13.23 2.62
N SER A 133 -11.95 13.98 2.79
CA SER A 133 -11.98 15.44 2.69
C SER A 133 -12.33 15.90 1.28
N ALA A 134 -11.76 15.26 0.25
CA ALA A 134 -12.05 15.55 -1.15
C ALA A 134 -13.51 15.22 -1.50
N ALA A 135 -13.99 14.03 -1.12
CA ALA A 135 -15.38 13.61 -1.33
C ALA A 135 -16.39 14.53 -0.63
N ARG A 136 -16.05 15.05 0.56
CA ARG A 136 -16.90 16.00 1.27
C ARG A 136 -16.95 17.38 0.60
N LYS A 137 -15.92 17.77 -0.15
CA LYS A 137 -15.89 19.02 -0.93
C LYS A 137 -16.67 18.91 -2.24
N THR A 138 -16.79 17.71 -2.81
CA THR A 138 -17.51 17.49 -4.07
C THR A 138 -19.02 17.37 -3.89
N ILE A 139 -19.51 17.06 -2.69
CA ILE A 139 -20.95 17.03 -2.40
C ILE A 139 -21.51 18.46 -2.42
N THR A 140 -22.45 18.71 -3.32
CA THR A 140 -23.13 20.01 -3.43
C THR A 140 -24.09 20.25 -2.26
N PRO A 141 -24.42 21.53 -1.94
CA PRO A 141 -25.43 21.84 -0.94
C PRO A 141 -26.81 21.22 -1.24
N ALA A 142 -27.15 21.03 -2.52
CA ALA A 142 -28.40 20.41 -2.94
C ALA A 142 -28.43 18.90 -2.64
N GLU A 143 -27.36 18.17 -2.95
CA GLU A 143 -27.21 16.74 -2.65
C GLU A 143 -27.21 16.48 -1.15
N ASN A 144 -26.54 17.33 -0.37
CA ASN A 144 -26.52 17.21 1.09
C ASN A 144 -27.92 17.41 1.72
N ARG A 145 -28.72 18.35 1.19
CA ARG A 145 -30.11 18.54 1.61
C ARG A 145 -30.99 17.33 1.28
N LEU A 146 -30.81 16.74 0.11
CA LEU A 146 -31.56 15.54 -0.32
C LEU A 146 -31.24 14.36 0.60
N ARG A 147 -29.96 14.10 0.89
CA ARG A 147 -29.52 13.06 1.83
C ARG A 147 -30.15 13.24 3.21
N ASN A 148 -30.04 14.43 3.80
CA ASN A 148 -30.62 14.70 5.12
C ASN A 148 -32.15 14.54 5.14
N LYS A 149 -32.84 14.90 4.05
CA LYS A 149 -34.30 14.70 3.91
C LYS A 149 -34.65 13.20 3.85
N GLN A 150 -33.83 12.40 3.17
CA GLN A 150 -33.98 10.95 3.09
C GLN A 150 -33.76 10.29 4.46
N GLU A 151 -32.69 10.65 5.18
CA GLU A 151 -32.37 10.12 6.51
C GLU A 151 -33.48 10.40 7.52
N ARG A 152 -34.04 11.63 7.51
CA ARG A 152 -35.19 11.98 8.37
C ARG A 152 -36.44 11.17 8.03
N ARG A 153 -36.66 10.83 6.75
CA ARG A 153 -37.77 9.95 6.35
C ARG A 153 -37.53 8.51 6.81
N ASN A 154 -36.32 7.99 6.65
CA ASN A 154 -35.96 6.65 7.09
C ASN A 154 -36.08 6.51 8.62
N ALA A 155 -35.63 7.52 9.38
CA ALA A 155 -35.79 7.55 10.83
C ALA A 155 -37.26 7.54 11.26
N LYS A 156 -38.11 8.35 10.60
CA LYS A 156 -39.57 8.36 10.88
C LYS A 156 -40.26 7.05 10.53
N LYS A 157 -39.81 6.37 9.46
CA LYS A 157 -40.33 5.07 9.08
C LYS A 157 -39.90 3.99 10.08
N ALA A 158 -38.64 4.02 10.49
CA ALA A 158 -38.11 3.12 11.52
C ALA A 158 -38.84 3.29 12.87
N THR A 159 -39.21 4.50 13.26
CA THR A 159 -40.02 4.69 14.49
C THR A 159 -41.48 4.27 14.32
N SER A 160 -42.02 4.29 13.09
CA SER A 160 -43.40 3.89 12.78
C SER A 160 -43.57 2.38 12.62
N ASP A 161 -42.51 1.65 12.28
CA ASP A 161 -42.54 0.18 12.11
C ASP A 161 -42.44 -0.57 13.48
N TRP A 162 -42.28 0.15 14.60
CA TRP A 162 -42.22 -0.40 15.96
C TRP A 162 -43.52 -0.23 16.77
N ASP A 163 -44.52 0.47 16.23
CA ASP A 163 -45.87 0.63 16.78
C ASP A 163 -46.86 -0.32 16.07
#